data_AF-C5KIN9-F1
#
_entry.id   AF-C5KIN9-F1
#
_cell.length_a   1.000
_cell.length_b   1.000
_cell.length_c   1.000
_cell.angle_alpha   90.00
_cell.angle_beta   90.00
_cell.angle_gamma   90.00
#
_symmetry.space_group_name_H-M   'P 1'
#
loop_
_entity.id
_entity.type
_entity.pdbx_description
1 polymer ?
#
loop_
_entity_poly.entity_id
_entity_poly.type
_entity_poly.pdbx_seq_one_letter_code
_entity_poly.pdbx_strand_id
1 'polypeptide(L)'
;MTHIEYRMESEVLVLLVGVSKLEFGSVDDDWWYMTRIQQYAACLYFMISTITTVGYGDIHASNHHERVFCIICEIVAGNLFALFSGLLCSLILTYDEVGADFRARLKTAMKYMHSNNVDHRVQVQVRRFLERLFQNQANEQAKSDLLTMLRTSDGLRNRVLVGVMGRMLKHYKWFDVKITDIQLGRVASVVLTK
;
A
#
# COMPACT_ATOMS: atom_id res chain seq x y z
N MET A 1 2.54 41.46 5.92
CA MET A 1 3.17 40.30 5.26
C MET A 1 2.09 39.22 5.08
N THR A 2 1.09 39.52 4.24
CA THR A 2 -0.16 38.73 4.05
C THR A 2 -0.88 39.16 2.75
N HIS A 3 -0.13 39.52 1.70
CA HIS A 3 -0.71 40.08 0.45
C HIS A 3 -0.36 39.30 -0.82
N ILE A 4 0.35 38.16 -0.72
CA ILE A 4 0.81 37.38 -1.89
C ILE A 4 0.00 36.09 -2.08
N GLU A 5 -0.56 35.50 -1.01
CA GLU A 5 -1.33 34.23 -1.11
C GLU A 5 -2.67 34.37 -1.84
N TYR A 6 -3.41 35.48 -1.64
CA TYR A 6 -4.72 35.67 -2.30
C TYR A 6 -4.63 35.93 -3.82
N ARG A 7 -3.46 36.35 -4.32
CA ARG A 7 -3.26 36.65 -5.75
C ARG A 7 -3.20 35.35 -6.57
N MET A 8 -2.51 34.31 -6.08
CA MET A 8 -2.44 33.02 -6.77
C MET A 8 -3.78 32.29 -6.82
N GLU A 9 -4.57 32.32 -5.74
CA GLU A 9 -5.91 31.71 -5.76
C GLU A 9 -6.83 32.40 -6.77
N SER A 10 -6.74 33.73 -6.90
CA SER A 10 -7.52 34.49 -7.89
C SER A 10 -7.09 34.21 -9.34
N GLU A 11 -5.81 33.94 -9.61
CA GLU A 11 -5.33 33.62 -10.96
C GLU A 11 -5.70 32.19 -11.38
N VAL A 12 -5.67 31.23 -10.45
CA VAL A 12 -6.17 29.86 -10.69
C VAL A 12 -7.69 29.87 -10.88
N LEU A 13 -8.42 30.70 -10.13
CA LEU A 13 -9.85 30.92 -10.32
C LEU A 13 -10.16 31.59 -11.66
N VAL A 14 -9.36 32.57 -12.10
CA VAL A 14 -9.53 33.23 -13.40
C VAL A 14 -9.12 32.31 -14.55
N LEU A 15 -8.17 31.39 -14.35
CA LEU A 15 -7.86 30.32 -15.29
C LEU A 15 -8.98 29.27 -15.34
N LEU A 16 -9.55 28.84 -14.21
CA LEU A 16 -10.69 27.90 -14.17
C LEU A 16 -12.01 28.55 -14.66
N VAL A 17 -12.23 29.83 -14.37
CA VAL A 17 -13.37 30.63 -14.89
C VAL A 17 -13.17 30.95 -16.36
N GLY A 18 -11.93 31.25 -16.78
CA GLY A 18 -11.56 31.45 -18.17
C GLY A 18 -11.70 30.19 -19.00
N VAL A 19 -11.28 29.04 -18.45
CA VAL A 19 -11.45 27.70 -19.01
C VAL A 19 -12.94 27.35 -19.09
N SER A 20 -13.74 27.55 -18.04
CA SER A 20 -15.19 27.28 -18.10
C SER A 20 -15.95 28.22 -19.06
N LYS A 21 -15.56 29.50 -19.19
CA LYS A 21 -16.14 30.42 -20.20
C LYS A 21 -15.72 30.06 -21.64
N LEU A 22 -14.61 29.34 -21.78
CA LEU A 22 -14.08 28.79 -23.04
C LEU A 22 -14.40 27.31 -23.25
N GLU A 23 -15.18 26.67 -22.35
CA GLU A 23 -15.60 25.25 -22.38
C GLU A 23 -17.12 25.06 -22.50
N PHE A 24 -17.93 26.07 -22.14
CA PHE A 24 -19.38 25.89 -21.97
C PHE A 24 -20.21 26.90 -22.77
N GLY A 25 -20.36 26.66 -24.07
CA GLY A 25 -21.33 27.31 -24.94
C GLY A 25 -22.78 26.81 -24.79
N SER A 26 -23.12 26.07 -23.73
CA SER A 26 -24.46 25.48 -23.56
C SER A 26 -24.89 25.29 -22.10
N VAL A 27 -24.31 26.00 -21.13
CA VAL A 27 -25.00 26.14 -19.84
C VAL A 27 -26.05 27.21 -20.05
N ASP A 28 -27.31 26.83 -19.87
CA ASP A 28 -28.46 27.74 -19.85
C ASP A 28 -28.11 29.03 -19.07
N ASP A 29 -28.77 30.14 -19.42
CA ASP A 29 -28.54 31.49 -18.87
C ASP A 29 -28.46 31.57 -17.32
N ASP A 30 -28.76 30.48 -16.61
CA ASP A 30 -28.64 30.26 -15.17
C ASP A 30 -27.19 30.16 -14.63
N TRP A 31 -26.14 29.93 -15.45
CA TRP A 31 -24.77 29.70 -14.95
C TRP A 31 -24.23 30.84 -14.07
N TRP A 32 -24.53 32.08 -14.44
CA TRP A 32 -24.08 33.26 -13.71
C TRP A 32 -24.88 33.51 -12.42
N TYR A 33 -26.06 32.89 -12.30
CA TYR A 33 -26.87 32.90 -11.09
C TYR A 33 -26.46 31.78 -10.11
N MET A 34 -25.65 30.82 -10.55
CA MET A 34 -25.13 29.79 -9.67
C MET A 34 -24.17 30.37 -8.63
N THR A 35 -24.25 29.84 -7.42
CA THR A 35 -23.28 30.14 -6.37
C THR A 35 -21.90 29.58 -6.75
N ARG A 36 -20.82 30.19 -6.25
CA ARG A 36 -19.45 29.72 -6.51
C ARG A 36 -19.26 28.23 -6.21
N ILE A 37 -19.88 27.73 -5.15
CA ILE A 37 -19.80 26.32 -4.75
C ILE A 37 -20.39 25.41 -5.84
N GLN A 38 -21.51 25.79 -6.45
CA GLN A 38 -22.14 25.02 -7.52
C GLN A 38 -21.26 24.97 -8.77
N GLN A 39 -20.64 26.09 -9.14
CA GLN A 39 -19.71 26.15 -10.27
C GLN A 39 -18.50 25.25 -10.04
N TYR A 40 -17.90 25.29 -8.85
CA TYR A 40 -16.81 24.38 -8.49
C TYR A 40 -17.22 22.91 -8.51
N ALA A 41 -18.41 22.59 -7.99
CA ALA A 41 -18.91 21.23 -7.99
C ALA A 41 -19.11 20.69 -9.41
N ALA A 42 -19.61 21.51 -10.34
CA ALA A 42 -19.76 21.14 -11.74
C ALA A 42 -18.41 20.90 -12.44
N CYS A 43 -17.41 21.78 -12.22
CA CYS A 43 -16.06 21.58 -12.76
C CYS A 43 -15.38 20.33 -12.20
N LEU A 44 -15.52 20.08 -10.89
CA LEU A 44 -15.01 18.86 -10.25
C LEU A 44 -15.70 17.61 -10.78
N TYR A 45 -17.01 17.66 -10.96
CA TYR A 45 -17.78 16.57 -11.54
C TYR A 45 -17.32 16.24 -12.97
N PHE A 46 -17.11 17.25 -13.81
CA PHE A 46 -16.56 17.07 -15.16
C PHE A 46 -15.15 16.45 -15.13
N MET A 47 -14.25 16.98 -14.30
CA MET A 47 -12.89 16.43 -14.15
C MET A 47 -12.88 15.00 -13.63
N ILE A 48 -13.68 14.69 -12.61
CA ILE A 48 -13.77 13.35 -12.03
C ILE A 48 -14.35 12.37 -13.06
N SER A 49 -15.44 12.72 -13.74
CA SER A 49 -16.05 11.86 -14.76
C SER A 49 -15.14 11.60 -15.96
N THR A 50 -14.27 12.57 -16.30
CA THR A 50 -13.25 12.43 -17.34
C THR A 50 -12.09 11.54 -16.89
N ILE A 51 -11.51 11.79 -15.71
CA ILE A 51 -10.40 10.99 -15.15
C ILE A 51 -10.82 9.54 -14.90
N THR A 52 -12.05 9.32 -14.44
CA THR A 52 -12.60 7.98 -14.23
C THR A 52 -13.12 7.34 -15.50
N THR A 53 -13.04 8.03 -16.65
CA THR A 53 -13.50 7.56 -17.96
C THR A 53 -14.99 7.19 -18.02
N VAL A 54 -15.80 7.72 -17.10
CA VAL A 54 -17.25 7.49 -17.08
C VAL A 54 -17.93 8.30 -18.18
N GLY A 55 -17.60 9.60 -18.28
CA GLY A 55 -18.02 10.48 -19.36
C GLY A 55 -19.52 10.46 -19.67
N TYR A 56 -20.36 10.85 -18.71
CA TYR A 56 -21.82 10.87 -18.89
C TYR A 56 -22.28 11.76 -20.06
N GLY A 57 -21.51 12.80 -20.40
CA GLY A 57 -21.77 13.69 -21.52
C GLY A 57 -22.85 14.75 -21.26
N ASP A 58 -23.32 14.86 -20.02
CA ASP A 58 -24.18 15.95 -19.55
C ASP A 58 -23.44 17.30 -19.56
N ILE A 59 -22.14 17.27 -19.31
CA ILE A 59 -21.21 18.36 -19.59
C ILE A 59 -20.36 17.99 -20.81
N HIS A 60 -20.44 18.80 -21.87
CA HIS A 60 -19.70 18.56 -23.10
C HIS A 60 -19.37 19.85 -23.87
N ALA A 61 -18.30 19.78 -24.65
CA ALA A 61 -17.88 20.87 -25.53
C ALA A 61 -18.79 21.01 -26.75
N SER A 62 -19.33 22.21 -26.96
CA SER A 62 -20.16 22.55 -28.11
C SER A 62 -19.33 23.24 -29.21
N ASN A 63 -18.42 24.13 -28.84
CA ASN A 63 -17.62 24.93 -29.76
C ASN A 63 -16.33 24.24 -30.19
N HIS A 64 -15.76 24.67 -31.32
CA HIS A 64 -14.52 24.07 -31.84
C HIS A 64 -13.32 24.24 -30.88
N HIS A 65 -13.19 25.41 -30.27
CA HIS A 65 -12.12 25.68 -29.29
C HIS A 65 -12.30 24.85 -28.01
N GLU A 66 -13.54 24.71 -27.54
CA GLU A 66 -13.92 23.87 -26.39
C GLU A 66 -13.49 22.42 -26.62
N ARG A 67 -13.79 21.90 -27.82
CA ARG A 67 -13.44 20.52 -28.19
C ARG A 67 -11.94 20.27 -28.17
N VAL A 68 -11.14 21.22 -28.68
CA VAL A 68 -9.67 21.10 -28.65
C VAL A 68 -9.16 21.08 -27.21
N PHE A 69 -9.73 21.89 -26.32
CA PHE A 69 -9.38 21.88 -24.91
C PHE A 69 -9.76 20.56 -24.22
N CYS A 70 -11.00 20.08 -24.42
CA CYS A 70 -11.43 18.80 -23.86
C CYS A 70 -10.55 17.64 -24.34
N ILE A 71 -10.13 17.62 -25.61
CA ILE A 71 -9.20 16.61 -26.13
C ILE A 71 -7.88 16.63 -25.35
N ILE A 72 -7.32 17.81 -25.06
CA ILE A 72 -6.08 17.92 -24.27
C ILE A 72 -6.32 17.41 -22.85
N CYS A 73 -7.43 17.77 -22.23
CA CYS A 73 -7.81 17.29 -20.89
C CYS A 73 -7.99 15.77 -20.84
N GLU A 74 -8.65 15.18 -21.83
CA GLU A 74 -8.82 13.71 -21.95
C GLU A 74 -7.48 13.00 -22.10
N ILE A 75 -6.55 13.54 -22.89
CA ILE A 75 -5.20 12.98 -23.02
C ILE A 75 -4.49 13.00 -21.66
N VAL A 76 -4.49 14.14 -20.96
CA VAL A 76 -3.85 14.26 -19.64
C VAL A 76 -4.52 13.32 -18.63
N ALA A 77 -5.85 13.29 -18.60
CA ALA A 77 -6.63 12.42 -17.73
C ALA A 77 -6.36 10.94 -17.98
N GLY A 78 -6.27 10.51 -19.24
CA GLY A 78 -5.93 9.14 -19.61
C GLY A 78 -4.53 8.71 -19.13
N ASN A 79 -3.54 9.61 -19.23
CA ASN A 79 -2.20 9.35 -18.69
C ASN A 79 -2.22 9.23 -17.16
N LEU A 80 -2.93 10.14 -16.47
CA LEU A 80 -3.08 10.08 -15.02
C LEU A 80 -3.79 8.79 -14.57
N PHE A 81 -4.84 8.37 -15.28
CA PHE A 81 -5.56 7.14 -14.99
C PHE A 81 -4.67 5.91 -15.15
N ALA A 82 -3.88 5.84 -16.23
CA ALA A 82 -2.94 4.75 -16.45
C ALA A 82 -1.88 4.65 -15.35
N LEU A 83 -1.32 5.79 -14.92
CA LEU A 83 -0.37 5.84 -13.80
C LEU A 83 -1.02 5.38 -12.50
N PHE A 84 -2.21 5.88 -12.18
CA PHE A 84 -2.94 5.51 -10.98
C PHE A 84 -3.27 4.01 -10.94
N SER A 85 -3.75 3.45 -12.06
CA SER A 85 -4.02 2.01 -12.20
C SER A 85 -2.75 1.17 -12.01
N GLY A 86 -1.61 1.61 -12.57
CA GLY A 86 -0.32 0.95 -12.38
C GLY A 86 0.15 0.94 -10.93
N LEU A 87 -0.01 2.06 -10.21
CA LEU A 87 0.31 2.16 -8.79
C LEU A 87 -0.59 1.25 -7.95
N LEU A 88 -1.89 1.22 -8.23
CA LEU A 88 -2.84 0.33 -7.55
C LEU A 88 -2.49 -1.15 -7.79
N CYS A 89 -2.16 -1.53 -9.02
CA CYS A 89 -1.74 -2.89 -9.34
C CYS A 89 -0.47 -3.29 -8.55
N SER A 90 0.54 -2.42 -8.53
CA SER A 90 1.77 -2.64 -7.77
C SER A 90 1.53 -2.80 -6.27
N LEU A 91 0.65 -1.97 -5.70
CA LEU A 91 0.27 -2.07 -4.28
C LEU A 91 -0.40 -3.41 -3.98
N ILE A 92 -1.33 -3.85 -4.82
CA ILE A 92 -2.03 -5.12 -4.65
C ILE A 92 -1.05 -6.29 -4.74
N LEU A 93 -0.14 -6.28 -5.71
CA LEU A 93 0.87 -7.33 -5.88
C LEU A 93 1.81 -7.39 -4.67
N THR A 94 2.30 -6.25 -4.21
CA THR A 94 3.22 -6.17 -3.06
C THR A 94 2.56 -6.63 -1.77
N TYR A 95 1.25 -6.40 -1.60
CA TYR A 95 0.52 -6.81 -0.41
C TYR A 95 0.45 -8.33 -0.23
N ASP A 96 0.46 -9.11 -1.33
CA ASP A 96 0.25 -10.58 -1.25
C ASP A 96 1.45 -11.43 -1.69
N GLU A 97 2.57 -10.83 -2.11
CA GLU A 97 3.65 -11.53 -2.83
C GLU A 97 4.24 -12.74 -2.05
N VAL A 98 4.66 -12.53 -0.79
CA VAL A 98 5.37 -13.56 0.00
C VAL A 98 4.45 -14.72 0.40
N GLY A 99 3.19 -14.41 0.73
CA GLY A 99 2.20 -15.42 1.09
C GLY A 99 1.66 -16.17 -0.12
N ALA A 100 1.47 -15.48 -1.25
CA ALA A 100 0.91 -16.05 -2.47
C ALA A 100 1.84 -17.08 -3.11
N ASP A 101 3.14 -16.81 -3.23
CA ASP A 101 4.11 -17.77 -3.82
C ASP A 101 4.16 -19.07 -3.02
N PHE A 102 4.24 -18.99 -1.69
CA PHE A 102 4.21 -20.18 -0.83
C PHE A 102 2.93 -20.98 -1.01
N ARG A 103 1.75 -20.33 -1.01
CA ARG A 103 0.46 -21.01 -1.22
C ARG A 103 0.38 -21.66 -2.60
N ALA A 104 0.91 -21.02 -3.64
CA ALA A 104 0.95 -21.56 -4.99
C ALA A 104 1.83 -22.83 -5.06
N ARG A 105 3.05 -22.78 -4.50
CA ARG A 105 3.96 -23.94 -4.40
C ARG A 105 3.35 -25.08 -3.59
N LEU A 106 2.75 -24.77 -2.45
CA LEU A 106 2.07 -25.75 -1.59
C LEU A 106 0.95 -26.45 -2.36
N LYS A 107 0.12 -25.70 -3.10
CA LYS A 107 -0.96 -26.25 -3.92
C LYS A 107 -0.44 -27.21 -4.99
N THR A 108 0.66 -26.84 -5.68
CA THR A 108 1.32 -27.70 -6.67
C THR A 108 1.86 -28.98 -6.04
N ALA A 109 2.51 -28.88 -4.88
CA ALA A 109 3.02 -30.03 -4.15
C ALA A 109 1.88 -30.98 -3.70
N MET A 110 0.78 -30.43 -3.18
CA MET A 110 -0.40 -31.25 -2.82
C MET A 110 -1.01 -31.93 -4.05
N LYS A 111 -1.10 -31.22 -5.18
CA LYS A 111 -1.60 -31.77 -6.45
C LYS A 111 -0.73 -32.95 -6.92
N TYR A 112 0.59 -32.82 -6.83
CA TYR A 112 1.53 -33.90 -7.18
C TYR A 112 1.36 -35.13 -6.28
N MET A 113 1.22 -34.94 -4.97
CA MET A 113 0.98 -36.07 -4.06
C MET A 113 -0.37 -36.74 -4.32
N HIS A 114 -1.39 -35.95 -4.63
CA HIS A 114 -2.71 -36.46 -4.99
C HIS A 114 -2.67 -37.29 -6.29
N SER A 115 -1.99 -36.80 -7.34
CA SER A 115 -1.86 -37.56 -8.60
C SER A 115 -1.05 -38.86 -8.48
N ASN A 116 -0.19 -38.96 -7.47
CA ASN A 116 0.58 -40.17 -7.16
C ASN A 116 -0.10 -41.08 -6.13
N ASN A 117 -1.38 -40.86 -5.80
CA ASN A 117 -2.15 -41.67 -4.84
C ASN A 117 -1.48 -41.81 -3.45
N VAL A 118 -0.77 -40.76 -2.99
CA VAL A 118 -0.22 -40.72 -1.63
C VAL A 118 -1.36 -40.70 -0.62
N ASP A 119 -1.27 -41.46 0.47
CA ASP A 119 -2.31 -41.50 1.51
C ASP A 119 -2.61 -40.10 2.07
N HIS A 120 -3.90 -39.80 2.26
CA HIS A 120 -4.39 -38.51 2.74
C HIS A 120 -3.76 -38.12 4.08
N ARG A 121 -3.48 -39.08 4.98
CA ARG A 121 -2.83 -38.78 6.27
C ARG A 121 -1.43 -38.20 6.07
N VAL A 122 -0.67 -38.72 5.11
CA VAL A 122 0.68 -38.23 4.78
C VAL A 122 0.59 -36.85 4.14
N GLN A 123 -0.36 -36.61 3.24
CA GLN A 123 -0.56 -35.29 2.63
C GLN A 123 -0.82 -34.20 3.68
N VAL A 124 -1.68 -34.49 4.68
CA VAL A 124 -1.95 -33.58 5.80
C VAL A 124 -0.71 -33.33 6.65
N GLN A 125 0.10 -34.36 6.92
CA GLN A 125 1.34 -34.21 7.67
C GLN A 125 2.35 -33.32 6.94
N VAL A 126 2.56 -33.57 5.64
CA VAL A 126 3.45 -32.77 4.78
C VAL A 126 2.98 -31.32 4.74
N ARG A 127 1.68 -31.08 4.53
CA ARG A 127 1.11 -29.73 4.53
C ARG A 127 1.41 -28.98 5.83
N ARG A 128 1.08 -29.60 6.98
CA ARG A 128 1.33 -28.98 8.31
C ARG A 128 2.81 -28.76 8.58
N PHE A 129 3.68 -29.62 8.04
CA PHE A 129 5.13 -29.46 8.16
C PHE A 129 5.62 -28.27 7.34
N LEU A 130 5.22 -28.16 6.07
CA LEU A 130 5.59 -27.05 5.19
C LEU A 130 5.05 -25.71 5.70
N GLU A 131 3.80 -25.67 6.16
CA GLU A 131 3.20 -24.46 6.76
C GLU A 131 3.99 -24.00 8.00
N ARG A 132 4.42 -24.94 8.87
CA ARG A 132 5.26 -24.63 10.02
C ARG A 132 6.66 -24.15 9.63
N LEU A 133 7.28 -24.77 8.62
CA LEU A 133 8.59 -24.33 8.13
C LEU A 133 8.54 -22.89 7.61
N PHE A 134 7.52 -22.55 6.83
CA PHE A 134 7.33 -21.20 6.31
C PHE A 134 7.13 -20.17 7.44
N GLN A 135 6.30 -20.49 8.43
CA GLN A 135 6.12 -19.62 9.61
C GLN A 135 7.41 -19.45 10.42
N ASN A 136 8.18 -20.52 10.62
CA ASN A 136 9.45 -20.46 11.34
C ASN A 136 10.48 -19.60 10.61
N GLN A 137 10.57 -19.74 9.28
CA GLN A 137 11.47 -18.93 8.46
C GLN A 137 11.09 -17.44 8.51
N ALA A 138 9.80 -17.12 8.42
CA ALA A 138 9.31 -15.75 8.55
C ALA A 138 9.62 -15.15 9.93
N ASN A 139 9.46 -15.94 11.01
CA ASN A 139 9.79 -15.51 12.37
C ASN A 139 11.30 -15.29 12.59
N GLU A 140 12.16 -16.17 12.05
CA GLU A 140 13.61 -16.00 12.15
C GLU A 140 14.09 -14.78 11.35
N GLN A 141 13.53 -14.54 10.16
CA GLN A 141 13.85 -13.34 9.38
C GLN A 141 13.40 -12.06 10.11
N ALA A 142 12.18 -12.04 10.65
CA ALA A 142 11.69 -10.90 11.43
C ALA A 142 12.55 -10.62 12.66
N LYS A 143 13.04 -11.69 13.30
CA LYS A 143 13.96 -11.61 14.43
C LYS A 143 15.33 -11.10 14.02
N SER A 144 15.92 -11.57 12.91
CA SER A 144 17.19 -11.03 12.42
C SER A 144 17.08 -9.56 12.04
N ASP A 145 15.99 -9.16 11.36
CA ASP A 145 15.76 -7.78 10.95
C ASP A 145 15.56 -6.86 12.16
N LEU A 146 14.85 -7.32 13.18
CA LEU A 146 14.73 -6.60 14.44
C LEU A 146 16.12 -6.42 15.09
N LEU A 147 16.96 -7.44 15.10
CA LEU A 147 18.28 -7.38 15.71
C LEU A 147 19.26 -6.47 14.94
N THR A 148 19.14 -6.40 13.61
CA THR A 148 19.94 -5.49 12.79
C THR A 148 19.47 -4.04 12.97
N MET A 149 18.16 -3.78 13.05
CA MET A 149 17.61 -2.45 13.35
C MET A 149 18.00 -1.97 14.75
N LEU A 150 18.01 -2.86 15.74
CA LEU A 150 18.42 -2.56 17.11
C LEU A 150 19.94 -2.53 17.32
N ARG A 151 20.75 -2.71 16.27
CA ARG A 151 22.22 -2.60 16.34
C ARG A 151 22.67 -1.21 16.82
N THR A 152 21.85 -0.17 16.60
CA THR A 152 22.13 1.22 16.98
C THR A 152 21.93 1.48 18.48
N SER A 153 21.24 0.61 19.23
CA SER A 153 21.01 0.76 20.68
C SER A 153 21.21 -0.57 21.42
N ASP A 154 22.41 -0.77 21.98
CA ASP A 154 22.80 -2.00 22.65
C ASP A 154 21.93 -2.36 23.87
N GLY A 155 21.42 -1.34 24.58
CA GLY A 155 20.57 -1.54 25.76
C GLY A 155 19.19 -2.12 25.43
N LEU A 156 18.56 -1.62 24.35
CA LEU A 156 17.24 -2.10 23.92
C LEU A 156 17.34 -3.48 23.26
N ARG A 157 18.41 -3.72 22.49
CA ARG A 157 18.73 -5.03 21.91
C ARG A 157 18.80 -6.10 23.00
N ASN A 158 19.54 -5.85 24.09
CA ASN A 158 19.68 -6.80 25.18
C ASN A 158 18.34 -7.10 25.88
N ARG A 159 17.49 -6.08 26.10
CA ARG A 159 16.16 -6.29 26.70
C ARG A 159 15.23 -7.11 25.82
N VAL A 160 15.26 -6.89 24.50
CA VAL A 160 14.47 -7.69 23.56
C VAL A 160 15.00 -9.12 23.48
N LEU A 161 16.32 -9.31 23.44
CA LEU A 161 16.95 -10.63 23.48
C LEU A 161 16.55 -11.43 24.73
N VAL A 162 16.58 -10.78 25.90
CA VAL A 162 16.15 -11.38 27.16
C VAL A 162 14.64 -11.63 27.19
N GLY A 163 13.82 -10.78 26.57
CA GLY A 163 12.37 -11.01 26.46
C GLY A 163 12.00 -12.18 25.55
N VAL A 164 12.66 -12.29 24.39
CA VAL A 164 12.46 -13.37 23.41
C VAL A 164 12.99 -14.70 23.96
N MET A 165 14.23 -14.71 24.45
CA MET A 165 14.88 -15.92 24.95
C MET A 165 14.46 -16.27 26.38
N GLY A 166 14.02 -15.29 27.18
CA GLY A 166 13.67 -15.50 28.58
C GLY A 166 12.53 -16.49 28.78
N ARG A 167 11.58 -16.58 27.83
CA ARG A 167 10.53 -17.61 27.86
C ARG A 167 11.07 -19.02 27.61
N MET A 168 12.07 -19.17 26.73
CA MET A 168 12.74 -20.46 26.47
C MET A 168 13.71 -20.85 27.60
N LEU A 169 14.45 -19.87 28.13
CA LEU A 169 15.48 -20.08 29.16
C LEU A 169 14.85 -20.44 30.51
N LYS A 170 13.72 -19.80 30.89
CA LYS A 170 12.97 -20.13 32.12
C LYS A 170 12.38 -21.53 32.12
N HIS A 171 12.26 -22.17 30.95
CA HIS A 171 11.78 -23.55 30.88
C HIS A 171 12.77 -24.55 31.50
N TYR A 172 14.05 -24.15 31.61
CA TYR A 172 15.08 -24.98 32.21
C TYR A 172 15.44 -24.49 33.62
N LYS A 173 15.24 -25.35 34.63
CA LYS A 173 15.43 -25.06 36.07
C LYS A 173 16.82 -24.52 36.46
N TRP A 174 17.85 -24.74 35.63
CA TRP A 174 19.21 -24.25 35.91
C TRP A 174 19.38 -22.73 35.70
N PHE A 175 18.47 -22.09 34.96
CA PHE A 175 18.45 -20.65 34.72
C PHE A 175 17.66 -19.84 35.76
N ASP A 176 17.09 -20.49 36.77
CA ASP A 176 16.30 -19.86 37.83
C ASP A 176 17.17 -19.13 38.88
N VAL A 177 18.49 -19.32 38.82
CA VAL A 177 19.45 -18.77 39.78
C VAL A 177 19.95 -17.42 39.30
N LYS A 178 19.34 -16.32 39.78
CA LYS A 178 19.85 -14.92 39.82
C LYS A 178 20.91 -14.54 38.77
N ILE A 179 20.65 -14.80 37.48
CA ILE A 179 21.53 -14.28 36.42
C ILE A 179 21.15 -12.82 36.19
N THR A 180 22.10 -11.91 36.38
CA THR A 180 21.92 -10.48 36.09
C THR A 180 21.59 -10.30 34.60
N ASP A 181 20.61 -9.45 34.26
CA ASP A 181 20.13 -9.23 32.88
C ASP A 181 21.26 -8.99 31.85
N ILE A 182 22.39 -8.45 32.32
CA ILE A 182 23.61 -8.18 31.54
C ILE A 182 24.32 -9.47 31.10
N GLN A 183 24.40 -10.49 31.96
CA GLN A 183 25.04 -11.77 31.65
C GLN A 183 24.16 -12.63 30.74
N LEU A 184 22.84 -12.59 30.94
CA LEU A 184 21.88 -13.29 30.10
C LEU A 184 21.86 -12.73 28.67
N GLY A 185 21.99 -11.41 28.52
CA GLY A 185 22.13 -10.76 27.22
C GLY A 185 23.37 -11.19 26.43
N ARG A 186 24.52 -11.38 27.11
CA ARG A 186 25.76 -11.89 26.47
C ARG A 186 25.66 -13.33 26.01
N VAL A 187 24.98 -14.19 26.79
CA VAL A 187 24.75 -15.59 26.38
C VAL A 187 23.76 -15.65 25.22
N ALA A 188 22.67 -14.88 25.29
CA ALA A 188 21.68 -14.80 24.22
C ALA A 188 22.30 -14.29 22.91
N SER A 189 23.20 -13.29 22.97
CA SER A 189 23.90 -12.81 21.78
C SER A 189 24.78 -13.88 21.15
N VAL A 190 25.49 -14.71 21.93
CA VAL A 190 26.36 -15.78 21.41
C VAL A 190 25.58 -16.93 20.79
N VAL A 191 24.40 -17.26 21.34
CA VAL A 191 23.52 -18.30 20.78
C VAL A 191 22.90 -17.89 19.44
N LEU A 192 22.78 -16.58 19.19
CA LEU A 192 22.18 -16.04 17.96
C LEU A 192 23.16 -15.80 16.82
N THR A 193 24.46 -15.82 17.07
CA THR A 193 25.50 -15.66 16.03
C THR A 193 25.97 -16.98 15.43
N LYS A 194 25.37 -18.11 15.81
CA LYS A 194 25.57 -19.44 15.21
C LYS A 194 24.33 -19.87 14.47
#